data_AF-A0A9P7SV34-F1
#
_entry.id   AF-A0A9P7SV34-F1
#
_cell.length_a   1.000
_cell.length_b   1.000
_cell.length_c   1.000
_cell.angle_alpha   90.00
_cell.angle_beta   90.00
_cell.angle_gamma   90.00
#
_symmetry.space_group_name_H-M   'P 1'
#
loop_
_entity.id
_entity.type
_entity.pdbx_description
1 polymer ?
#
loop_
_entity_poly.entity_id
_entity_poly.type
_entity_poly.pdbx_seq_one_letter_code
_entity_poly.pdbx_strand_id
1 'polypeptide(L)'
;MRGILVKVAMAGIAPILFISYTTAPLVTHIHVHLPTGARASRALLERFVAAMPASTRLTFTTMSLIGKPRYSSVTVGDLRPAQGRRLGLVNYVRDTGDENATRKWYMYRAVGGFYVQEGLEKGKRYGRKGKVDGWIWDAVREKVSGR
;
A
#
# COMPACT_ATOMS: atom_id res chain seq x y z
N MET A 1 21.50 -20.25 -34.45
CA MET A 1 21.78 -20.19 -32.99
C MET A 1 21.33 -18.90 -32.30
N ARG A 2 21.63 -17.69 -32.81
CA ARG A 2 21.21 -16.41 -32.19
C ARG A 2 19.70 -16.29 -31.87
N GLY A 3 18.81 -16.73 -32.77
CA GLY A 3 17.36 -16.63 -32.56
C GLY A 3 16.80 -17.54 -31.47
N ILE A 4 17.47 -18.65 -31.14
CA ILE A 4 17.02 -19.58 -30.09
C ILE A 4 17.35 -18.99 -28.71
N LEU A 5 18.56 -18.45 -28.54
CA LEU A 5 18.98 -17.76 -27.31
C LEU A 5 18.06 -16.59 -26.95
N VAL A 6 17.65 -15.79 -27.95
CA VAL A 6 16.70 -14.69 -27.73
C VAL A 6 15.34 -15.20 -27.27
N LYS A 7 14.80 -16.27 -27.89
CA LYS A 7 13.52 -16.87 -27.49
C LYS A 7 13.56 -17.44 -26.08
N VAL A 8 14.65 -18.14 -25.74
CA VAL A 8 14.86 -18.70 -24.40
C VAL A 8 15.00 -17.58 -23.36
N ALA A 9 15.74 -16.52 -23.66
CA ALA A 9 15.86 -15.36 -22.77
C ALA A 9 14.50 -14.67 -22.54
N MET A 10 13.71 -14.48 -23.60
CA MET A 10 12.36 -13.89 -23.48
C MET A 10 11.42 -14.76 -22.65
N ALA A 11 11.49 -16.08 -22.82
CA ALA A 11 10.69 -17.03 -22.03
C ALA A 11 11.03 -16.97 -20.53
N GLY A 12 12.28 -16.66 -20.16
CA GLY A 12 12.70 -16.48 -18.77
C GLY A 12 12.37 -15.10 -18.19
N ILE A 13 12.47 -14.03 -18.99
CA ILE A 13 12.27 -12.65 -18.53
C ILE A 13 10.77 -12.32 -18.36
N ALA A 14 9.91 -12.79 -19.27
CA ALA A 14 8.49 -12.45 -19.26
C ALA A 14 7.77 -12.81 -17.94
N PRO A 15 7.96 -14.00 -17.33
CA PRO A 15 7.37 -14.34 -16.04
C PRO A 15 7.86 -13.43 -14.91
N ILE A 16 9.15 -13.09 -14.89
CA ILE A 16 9.74 -12.23 -13.86
C ILE A 16 9.13 -10.82 -13.94
N LEU A 17 9.02 -10.26 -15.14
CA LEU A 17 8.39 -8.96 -15.35
C LEU A 17 6.91 -8.97 -14.95
N PHE A 18 6.20 -10.04 -15.29
CA PHE A 18 4.80 -10.21 -14.92
C PHE A 18 4.62 -10.23 -13.40
N ILE A 19 5.36 -11.08 -12.69
CA ILE A 19 5.29 -11.16 -11.21
C ILE A 19 5.69 -9.82 -10.58
N SER A 20 6.76 -9.18 -11.09
CA SER A 20 7.19 -7.87 -10.60
C SER A 20 6.10 -6.82 -10.77
N TYR A 21 5.41 -6.84 -11.91
CA TYR A 21 4.35 -5.89 -12.20
C TYR A 21 3.12 -6.09 -11.29
N THR A 22 2.74 -7.35 -11.03
CA THR A 22 1.55 -7.70 -10.27
C THR A 22 1.74 -7.59 -8.76
N THR A 23 2.95 -7.89 -8.25
CA THR A 23 3.24 -7.90 -6.81
C THR A 23 3.78 -6.56 -6.29
N ALA A 24 4.33 -5.71 -7.14
CA ALA A 24 4.86 -4.40 -6.73
C ALA A 24 3.90 -3.50 -5.93
N PRO A 25 2.59 -3.40 -6.25
CA PRO A 25 1.68 -2.55 -5.48
C PRO A 25 1.20 -3.20 -4.18
N LEU A 26 1.53 -4.47 -3.90
CA LEU A 26 0.99 -5.21 -2.77
C LEU A 26 1.44 -4.62 -1.42
N VAL A 27 0.47 -4.18 -0.63
CA VAL A 27 0.67 -3.70 0.73
C VAL A 27 0.70 -4.89 1.69
N THR A 28 1.76 -4.96 2.50
CA THR A 28 1.95 -6.02 3.50
C THR A 28 1.37 -5.63 4.87
N HIS A 29 1.55 -4.38 5.27
CA HIS A 29 0.98 -3.81 6.48
C HIS A 29 0.80 -2.31 6.35
N ILE A 30 -0.16 -1.78 7.10
CA ILE A 30 -0.50 -0.36 7.16
C ILE A 30 -0.31 0.08 8.60
N HIS A 31 0.49 1.12 8.83
CA HIS A 31 0.63 1.74 10.13
C HIS A 31 -0.12 3.06 10.16
N VAL A 32 -1.08 3.18 11.07
CA VAL A 32 -1.79 4.43 11.34
C VAL A 32 -1.06 5.16 12.47
N HIS A 33 -0.61 6.39 12.21
CA HIS A 33 0.05 7.20 13.23
C HIS A 33 -0.99 7.84 14.14
N LEU A 34 -1.33 7.13 15.21
CA LEU A 34 -2.26 7.60 16.23
C LEU A 34 -1.56 8.56 17.21
N PRO A 35 -2.20 9.68 17.60
CA PRO A 35 -1.71 10.54 18.68
C PRO A 35 -1.68 9.78 20.01
N THR A 36 -0.80 10.18 20.94
CA THR A 36 -0.61 9.49 22.24
C THR A 36 -1.92 9.33 23.01
N GLY A 37 -2.79 10.36 23.01
CA GLY A 37 -4.10 10.30 23.65
C GLY A 37 -5.07 9.27 23.06
N ALA A 38 -5.02 9.01 21.74
CA ALA A 38 -5.86 8.00 21.10
C ALA A 38 -5.40 6.56 21.40
N ARG A 39 -4.17 6.38 21.90
CA ARG A 39 -3.64 5.05 22.28
C ARG A 39 -3.98 4.67 23.73
N ALA A 40 -4.46 5.62 24.53
CA ALA A 40 -4.68 5.41 25.96
C ALA A 40 -5.89 4.50 26.24
N SER A 41 -6.94 4.55 25.41
CA SER A 41 -8.11 3.69 25.57
C SER A 41 -8.83 3.46 24.24
N ARG A 42 -9.58 2.36 24.16
CA ARG A 42 -10.40 2.02 22.99
C ARG A 42 -11.47 3.06 22.70
N ALA A 43 -12.11 3.62 23.73
CA ALA A 43 -13.12 4.68 23.55
C ALA A 43 -12.52 5.96 22.94
N LEU A 44 -11.28 6.34 23.32
CA LEU A 44 -10.60 7.48 22.72
C LEU A 44 -10.16 7.20 21.28
N LEU A 45 -9.76 5.96 20.99
CA LEU A 45 -9.45 5.51 19.63
C LEU A 45 -10.68 5.58 18.72
N GLU A 46 -11.83 5.07 19.17
CA GLU A 46 -13.11 5.12 18.43
C GLU A 46 -13.52 6.57 18.13
N ARG A 47 -13.41 7.47 19.12
CA ARG A 47 -13.67 8.90 18.92
C ARG A 47 -12.70 9.52 17.91
N PHE A 48 -11.42 9.20 18.00
CA PHE A 48 -10.43 9.70 17.06
C PHE A 48 -10.69 9.20 15.64
N VAL A 49 -11.06 7.93 15.48
CA VAL A 49 -11.28 7.31 14.17
C VAL A 49 -12.55 7.88 13.52
N ALA A 50 -13.63 8.06 14.29
CA ALA A 50 -14.83 8.75 13.82
C ALA A 50 -14.49 10.18 13.32
N ALA A 51 -13.73 10.94 14.13
CA ALA A 51 -13.30 12.30 13.80
C ALA A 51 -11.93 12.37 13.09
N MET A 52 -11.48 11.30 12.42
CA MET A 52 -10.10 11.20 11.91
C MET A 52 -9.74 12.39 10.99
N PRO A 53 -8.72 13.20 11.32
CA PRO A 53 -8.29 14.31 10.48
C PRO A 53 -7.71 13.83 9.15
N ALA A 54 -7.91 14.59 8.08
CA ALA A 54 -7.29 14.35 6.78
C ALA A 54 -5.74 14.33 6.85
N SER A 55 -5.16 15.09 7.77
CA SER A 55 -3.71 15.14 8.01
C SER A 55 -3.15 13.90 8.72
N THR A 56 -3.99 12.94 9.11
CA THR A 56 -3.55 11.72 9.79
C THR A 56 -2.60 10.95 8.89
N ARG A 57 -1.40 10.64 9.40
CA ARG A 57 -0.36 9.97 8.62
C ARG A 57 -0.60 8.46 8.62
N LEU A 58 -0.57 7.88 7.43
CA LEU A 58 -0.57 6.46 7.17
C LEU A 58 0.79 6.07 6.58
N THR A 59 1.37 4.98 7.05
CA THR A 59 2.56 4.40 6.42
C THR A 59 2.17 3.08 5.78
N PHE A 60 2.21 3.04 4.46
CA PHE A 60 2.04 1.83 3.67
C PHE A 60 3.38 1.14 3.48
N THR A 61 3.46 -0.14 3.83
CA THR A 61 4.66 -0.94 3.58
C THR A 61 4.43 -1.89 2.42
N THR A 62 5.16 -1.65 1.34
CA THR A 62 5.22 -2.51 0.15
C THR A 62 6.54 -3.25 0.11
N MET A 63 6.65 -4.35 -0.64
CA MET A 63 7.91 -5.05 -0.81
C MET A 63 8.53 -4.70 -2.16
N SER A 64 9.83 -4.38 -2.17
CA SER A 64 10.57 -4.31 -3.43
C SER A 64 10.86 -5.70 -3.98
N LEU A 65 11.22 -5.79 -5.27
CA LEU A 65 11.55 -7.05 -5.93
C LEU A 65 12.71 -7.79 -5.26
N ILE A 66 13.63 -7.06 -4.60
CA ILE A 66 14.76 -7.61 -3.85
C ILE A 66 14.42 -7.97 -2.40
N GLY A 67 13.13 -8.01 -2.04
CA GLY A 67 12.68 -8.34 -0.69
C GLY A 67 12.91 -7.23 0.36
N LYS A 68 13.38 -6.05 -0.04
CA LYS A 68 13.53 -4.91 0.86
C LYS A 68 12.18 -4.21 1.08
N PRO A 69 11.74 -4.00 2.34
CA PRO A 69 10.54 -3.22 2.63
C PRO A 69 10.68 -1.77 2.15
N ARG A 70 9.62 -1.25 1.53
CA ARG A 70 9.47 0.14 1.10
C ARG A 70 8.33 0.78 1.87
N TYR A 71 8.70 1.71 2.74
CA TYR A 71 7.78 2.54 3.51
C TYR A 71 7.37 3.76 2.69
N SER A 72 6.07 3.98 2.53
CA SER A 72 5.50 5.18 1.93
C SER A 72 4.62 5.87 2.95
N SER A 73 5.04 7.07 3.40
CA SER A 73 4.24 7.89 4.31
C SER A 73 3.33 8.79 3.51
N VAL A 74 2.03 8.71 3.80
CA VAL A 74 0.98 9.45 3.10
C VAL A 74 0.01 10.00 4.14
N THR A 75 -0.74 11.03 3.82
CA THR A 75 -1.88 11.42 4.67
C THR A 75 -3.15 10.72 4.18
N VAL A 76 -4.14 10.56 5.07
CA VAL A 76 -5.49 10.13 4.66
C VAL A 76 -6.05 11.08 3.60
N GLY A 77 -5.69 12.36 3.71
CA GLY A 77 -6.02 13.45 2.80
C GLY A 77 -5.62 13.20 1.36
N ASP A 78 -4.41 12.68 1.16
CA ASP A 78 -3.77 12.52 -0.15
C ASP A 78 -4.12 11.20 -0.84
N LEU A 79 -4.73 10.27 -0.11
CA LEU A 79 -5.10 8.97 -0.63
C LEU A 79 -6.41 9.08 -1.42
N ARG A 80 -6.40 8.59 -2.66
CA ARG A 80 -7.58 8.56 -3.54
C ARG A 80 -7.88 7.13 -3.94
N PRO A 81 -9.17 6.75 -4.04
CA PRO A 81 -9.53 5.47 -4.62
C PRO A 81 -9.10 5.44 -6.09
N ALA A 82 -8.65 4.28 -6.56
CA ALA A 82 -8.32 4.05 -7.95
C ALA A 82 -9.11 2.84 -8.44
N GLN A 83 -9.86 3.04 -9.51
CA GLN A 83 -10.56 1.97 -10.22
C GLN A 83 -9.85 1.72 -11.56
N GLY A 84 -9.68 0.45 -11.92
CA GLY A 84 -9.16 0.05 -13.23
C GLY A 84 -7.66 0.27 -13.48
N ARG A 85 -6.87 0.71 -12.50
CA ARG A 85 -5.41 0.89 -12.68
C ARG A 85 -4.66 -0.42 -12.51
N ARG A 86 -3.63 -0.65 -13.33
CA ARG A 86 -2.83 -1.89 -13.38
C ARG A 86 -3.69 -3.17 -13.40
N LEU A 87 -4.67 -3.25 -14.30
CA LEU A 87 -5.56 -4.42 -14.39
C LEU A 87 -6.33 -4.71 -13.08
N GLY A 88 -6.64 -3.67 -12.29
CA GLY A 88 -7.30 -3.81 -10.98
C GLY A 88 -6.36 -4.15 -9.82
N LEU A 89 -5.05 -4.17 -10.04
CA LEU A 89 -4.05 -4.44 -9.00
C LEU A 89 -3.62 -3.18 -8.24
N VAL A 90 -4.41 -2.10 -8.31
CA VAL A 90 -4.20 -0.86 -7.54
C VAL A 90 -5.57 -0.32 -7.14
N ASN A 91 -5.82 -0.28 -5.84
CA ASN A 91 -7.09 0.19 -5.26
C ASN A 91 -6.96 1.62 -4.74
N TYR A 92 -5.74 2.05 -4.41
CA TYR A 92 -5.48 3.40 -3.91
C TYR A 92 -4.28 4.03 -4.60
N VAL A 93 -4.36 5.34 -4.83
CA VAL A 93 -3.30 6.14 -5.42
C VAL A 93 -3.02 7.38 -4.58
N ARG A 94 -1.81 7.90 -4.73
CA ARG A 94 -1.41 9.21 -4.19
C ARG A 94 -0.69 10.00 -5.26
N ASP A 95 -0.62 11.31 -5.08
CA ASP A 95 0.31 12.12 -5.85
C ASP A 95 1.76 11.85 -5.42
N THR A 96 2.65 11.75 -6.39
CA THR A 96 4.08 11.53 -6.20
C THR A 96 4.93 12.50 -7.01
N GLY A 97 4.33 13.51 -7.65
CA GLY A 97 5.04 14.48 -8.49
C GLY A 97 6.18 15.16 -7.73
N ASP A 98 5.85 15.85 -6.65
CA ASP A 98 6.81 16.62 -5.84
C ASP A 98 7.88 15.73 -5.20
N GLU A 99 7.48 14.55 -4.72
CA GLU A 99 8.42 13.59 -4.13
C GLU A 99 9.39 13.02 -5.18
N ASN A 100 8.94 12.80 -6.41
CA ASN A 100 9.82 12.35 -7.49
C ASN A 100 10.72 13.47 -8.00
N ALA A 101 10.26 14.73 -8.00
CA ALA A 101 11.06 15.88 -8.42
C ALA A 101 12.28 16.10 -7.51
N THR A 102 12.15 15.80 -6.22
CA THR A 102 13.24 15.92 -5.24
C THR A 102 14.15 14.68 -5.18
N ARG A 103 13.73 13.55 -5.76
CA ARG A 103 14.50 12.30 -5.76
C ARG A 103 15.62 12.35 -6.80
N LYS A 104 16.78 11.80 -6.42
CA LYS A 104 17.93 11.65 -7.33
C LYS A 104 17.63 10.57 -8.37
N TRP A 105 18.25 10.68 -9.55
CA TRP A 105 18.02 9.79 -10.70
C TRP A 105 18.25 8.29 -10.39
N TYR A 106 19.15 7.97 -9.46
CA TYR A 106 19.46 6.60 -9.05
C TYR A 106 18.49 6.03 -7.98
N MET A 107 17.62 6.87 -7.41
CA MET A 107 16.58 6.40 -6.50
C MET A 107 15.39 5.88 -7.31
N TYR A 108 14.83 4.74 -6.88
CA TYR A 108 13.56 4.29 -7.44
C TYR A 108 12.49 5.39 -7.30
N ARG A 109 11.58 5.46 -8.28
CA ARG A 109 10.40 6.32 -8.20
C ARG A 109 9.61 6.04 -6.93
N ALA A 110 9.01 7.08 -6.37
CA ALA A 110 8.07 6.99 -5.27
C ALA A 110 6.90 6.06 -5.64
N VAL A 111 6.46 5.24 -4.68
CA VAL A 111 5.33 4.33 -4.89
C VAL A 111 4.06 5.18 -4.88
N GLY A 112 3.38 5.24 -6.01
CA GLY A 112 2.16 6.06 -6.20
C GLY A 112 0.87 5.25 -6.26
N GLY A 113 0.95 3.92 -6.24
CA GLY A 113 -0.20 3.03 -6.29
C GLY A 113 -0.04 1.90 -5.27
N PHE A 114 -1.14 1.60 -4.60
CA PHE A 114 -1.21 0.62 -3.52
C PHE A 114 -2.36 -0.33 -3.75
N TYR A 115 -2.10 -1.61 -3.53
CA TYR A 115 -3.10 -2.67 -3.47
C TYR A 115 -3.24 -3.11 -2.02
N VAL A 116 -4.35 -2.73 -1.42
CA VAL A 116 -4.72 -3.18 -0.08
C VAL A 116 -5.67 -4.36 -0.26
N GLN A 117 -5.29 -5.52 0.25
CA GLN A 117 -6.09 -6.73 0.10
C GLN A 117 -7.39 -6.60 0.91
N GLU A 118 -8.50 -6.57 0.19
CA GLU A 118 -9.85 -6.64 0.77
C GLU A 118 -10.23 -8.12 0.91
N GLY A 119 -10.64 -8.57 2.10
CA GLY A 119 -11.24 -9.90 2.26
C GLY A 119 -10.35 -11.05 2.74
N LEU A 120 -9.10 -10.85 3.19
CA LEU A 120 -8.38 -11.84 4.03
C LEU A 120 -8.92 -11.89 5.48
N GLU A 121 -10.22 -11.73 5.64
CA GLU A 121 -10.92 -11.92 6.90
C GLU A 121 -11.19 -13.40 7.19
N LYS A 122 -11.24 -14.26 6.16
CA LYS A 122 -11.54 -15.69 6.30
C LYS A 122 -10.29 -16.55 6.11
N GLY A 123 -9.39 -16.52 7.09
CA GLY A 123 -8.23 -17.41 7.07
C GLY A 123 -7.53 -17.46 8.41
N LYS A 124 -7.93 -18.42 9.25
CA LYS A 124 -7.09 -18.91 10.35
C LYS A 124 -5.78 -19.44 9.76
N ARG A 125 -4.75 -18.62 9.60
CA ARG A 125 -3.39 -19.12 9.34
C ARG A 125 -2.37 -18.23 10.02
N TYR A 126 -1.66 -18.87 10.94
CA TYR A 126 -0.61 -18.39 11.83
C TYR A 126 -1.08 -17.46 12.96
N GLY A 127 -1.15 -18.05 14.16
CA GLY A 127 -1.43 -17.34 15.39
C GLY A 127 -0.39 -16.25 15.69
N ARG A 128 -0.80 -15.39 16.63
CA ARG A 128 -0.05 -14.31 17.30
C ARG A 128 -0.30 -12.90 16.73
N LYS A 129 -1.18 -12.16 17.43
CA LYS A 129 -1.06 -10.71 17.70
C LYS A 129 -0.85 -9.75 16.49
N GLY A 130 -1.61 -9.93 15.40
CA GLY A 130 -1.49 -9.05 14.21
C GLY A 130 -2.74 -8.25 13.82
N LYS A 131 -3.91 -8.49 14.43
CA LYS A 131 -5.15 -7.78 14.12
C LYS A 131 -5.60 -7.04 15.37
N VAL A 132 -5.12 -5.82 15.60
CA VAL A 132 -5.68 -5.04 16.70
C VAL A 132 -6.92 -4.28 16.21
N ASP A 133 -6.91 -3.71 14.99
CA ASP A 133 -8.01 -2.80 14.62
C ASP A 133 -8.30 -2.71 13.09
N GLY A 134 -8.80 -3.80 12.48
CA GLY A 134 -9.21 -3.78 11.06
C GLY A 134 -10.29 -2.75 10.73
N TRP A 135 -11.18 -2.48 11.70
CA TRP A 135 -12.24 -1.48 11.62
C TRP A 135 -11.72 -0.04 11.42
N ILE A 136 -10.46 0.27 11.82
CA ILE A 136 -9.85 1.58 11.53
C ILE A 136 -9.66 1.75 10.03
N TRP A 137 -9.27 0.68 9.34
CA TRP A 137 -9.12 0.73 7.90
C TRP A 137 -10.46 0.94 7.20
N ASP A 138 -11.55 0.37 7.71
CA ASP A 138 -12.89 0.59 7.18
C ASP A 138 -13.27 2.08 7.27
N ALA A 139 -13.02 2.73 8.40
CA ALA A 139 -13.24 4.16 8.56
C ALA A 139 -12.36 5.02 7.63
N VAL A 140 -11.11 4.61 7.39
CA VAL A 140 -10.25 5.26 6.38
C VAL A 140 -10.85 5.11 4.99
N ARG A 141 -11.33 3.91 4.62
CA ARG A 141 -11.95 3.67 3.30
C ARG A 141 -13.17 4.55 3.10
N GLU A 142 -14.06 4.61 4.09
CA GLU A 142 -15.28 5.43 4.04
C GLU A 142 -14.94 6.91 3.82
N LYS A 143 -13.95 7.45 4.54
CA LYS A 143 -13.49 8.84 4.35
C LYS A 143 -12.85 9.10 2.99
N VAL A 144 -12.17 8.10 2.43
CA VAL A 144 -11.51 8.21 1.12
C VAL A 144 -12.52 8.06 -0.03
N SER A 145 -13.57 7.25 0.14
CA SER A 145 -14.63 7.07 -0.85
C SER A 145 -15.71 8.16 -0.82
N GLY A 146 -15.95 8.77 0.34
CA GLY A 146 -16.95 9.82 0.53
C GLY A 146 -16.52 11.22 0.08
N ARG A 147 -15.44 11.32 -0.71
CA ARG A 147 -14.90 12.57 -1.26
C ARG A 147 -14.96 12.55 -2.78
#